data_AF-M6Y662-F1
#
_entry.id   AF-M6Y662-F1
#
_cell.length_a   1.000
_cell.length_b   1.000
_cell.length_c   1.000
_cell.angle_alpha   90.00
_cell.angle_beta   90.00
_cell.angle_gamma   90.00
#
_symmetry.space_group_name_H-M   'P 1'
#
loop_
_entity.id
_entity.type
_entity.pdbx_description
1 polymer ?
#
loop_
_entity_poly.entity_id
_entity_poly.type
_entity_poly.pdbx_seq_one_letter_code
_entity_poly.pdbx_strand_id
1 'polypeptide(L)' 'MVRNFLKGKEGDRINAILSAAGFNFSKLIRAFFVISKVLFLHRFYFQFESCFFSFLKDLNFSGTTI' A
#
# COMPACT_ATOMS: atom_id res chain seq x y z
N MET A 1 -3.58 21.17 -15.96
CA MET A 1 -3.86 19.88 -16.63
C MET A 1 -3.02 19.81 -17.89
N VAL A 2 -1.82 19.23 -17.81
CA VAL A 2 -0.95 19.09 -18.98
C VAL A 2 -1.39 17.85 -19.75
N ARG A 3 -1.91 18.05 -20.96
CA ARG A 3 -2.37 17.00 -21.88
C ARG A 3 -1.82 17.33 -23.26
N ASN A 4 -1.81 16.34 -24.14
CA ASN A 4 -1.31 16.48 -25.50
C ASN A 4 0.14 16.95 -25.60
N PHE A 5 1.04 16.18 -24.97
CA PHE A 5 2.49 16.43 -25.07
C PHE A 5 2.98 16.28 -26.50
N LEU A 6 2.44 15.28 -27.22
CA LEU A 6 2.68 15.09 -28.65
C LEU A 6 1.62 15.83 -29.46
N LYS A 7 2.05 16.60 -30.47
CA LYS A 7 1.18 17.44 -31.31
C LYS A 7 0.95 16.81 -32.69
N GLY A 8 -0.14 17.20 -33.35
CA GLY A 8 -0.53 16.73 -34.68
C GLY A 8 -1.31 15.41 -34.64
N LYS A 9 -1.82 14.99 -35.80
CA LYS A 9 -2.75 13.85 -35.92
C LYS A 9 -2.19 12.54 -35.33
N GLU A 10 -0.92 12.25 -35.57
CA GLU A 10 -0.27 11.06 -34.98
C GLU A 10 -0.02 11.22 -33.49
N GLY A 11 0.34 12.43 -33.04
CA GLY A 11 0.48 12.74 -31.61
C GLY A 11 -0.81 12.52 -30.84
N ASP A 12 -1.94 12.94 -31.39
CA ASP A 12 -3.26 12.73 -30.79
C ASP A 12 -3.62 11.24 -30.67
N ARG A 13 -3.31 10.43 -31.70
CA ARG A 13 -3.48 8.97 -31.65
C ARG A 13 -2.64 8.33 -30.55
N ILE A 14 -1.37 8.73 -30.43
CA ILE A 14 -0.48 8.22 -29.39
C ILE A 14 -0.93 8.66 -27.99
N ASN A 15 -1.34 9.93 -27.82
CA ASN A 15 -1.86 10.42 -26.54
C ASN A 15 -3.11 9.66 -26.10
N ALA A 16 -4.00 9.30 -27.02
CA ALA A 16 -5.19 8.51 -26.70
C ALA A 16 -4.81 7.12 -26.18
N ILE A 17 -3.90 6.42 -26.86
CA ILE A 17 -3.41 5.10 -26.45
C ILE A 17 -2.72 5.19 -25.08
N LEU A 18 -1.83 6.17 -24.90
CA LEU A 18 -1.09 6.36 -23.66
C LEU A 18 -2.01 6.73 -22.49
N SER A 19 -3.05 7.53 -22.74
CA SER A 19 -4.05 7.89 -21.73
C SER A 19 -4.85 6.64 -21.31
N ALA A 20 -5.27 5.80 -22.26
CA ALA A 20 -5.97 4.56 -21.96
C ALA A 20 -5.08 3.58 -21.17
N ALA A 21 -3.83 3.42 -21.59
CA ALA A 21 -2.85 2.60 -20.88
C ALA A 21 -2.60 3.13 -19.46
N GLY A 22 -2.34 4.44 -19.34
CA GLY A 22 -2.09 5.10 -18.05
C GLY A 22 -3.27 4.99 -17.08
N PHE A 23 -4.50 5.03 -17.58
CA PHE A 23 -5.69 4.80 -16.76
C PHE A 23 -5.73 3.36 -16.19
N ASN A 24 -5.44 2.36 -17.02
CA ASN A 24 -5.39 0.97 -16.58
C ASN A 24 -4.24 0.74 -15.58
N PHE A 25 -3.04 1.26 -15.86
CA PHE A 25 -1.91 1.19 -14.92
C PHE A 25 -2.20 1.89 -13.60
N SER A 26 -2.92 3.02 -13.61
CA SER A 26 -3.31 3.72 -12.38
C SER A 26 -4.18 2.84 -11.47
N LYS A 27 -5.08 2.03 -12.03
CA LYS A 27 -5.87 1.06 -11.25
C LYS A 27 -4.98 -0.03 -10.67
N LEU A 28 -4.06 -0.57 -11.45
CA LEU A 28 -3.13 -1.61 -10.98
C LEU A 28 -2.24 -1.10 -9.85
N ILE A 29 -1.67 0.10 -10.01
CA ILE A 29 -0.83 0.74 -8.98
C ILE A 29 -1.64 1.00 -7.71
N ARG A 30 -2.89 1.48 -7.83
CA ARG A 30 -3.77 1.69 -6.67
C ARG A 30 -4.04 0.37 -5.94
N ALA A 31 -4.38 -0.70 -6.66
CA ALA A 31 -4.61 -2.01 -6.08
C ALA A 31 -3.35 -2.54 -5.38
N PHE A 32 -2.18 -2.40 -6.00
CA PHE A 32 -0.89 -2.77 -5.41
C PHE A 32 -0.67 -2.08 -4.07
N PHE A 33 -0.82 -0.75 -3.99
CA PHE A 33 -0.63 -0.02 -2.73
C PHE A 33 -1.64 -0.40 -1.65
N VAL A 34 -2.90 -0.66 -2.00
CA VAL A 34 -3.90 -1.13 -1.04
C VAL A 34 -3.49 -2.48 -0.45
N ILE A 35 -3.09 -3.43 -1.30
CA ILE A 35 -2.64 -4.75 -0.86
C ILE A 35 -1.38 -4.61 0.02
N SER A 36 -0.39 -3.82 -0.41
CA SER A 36 0.82 -3.57 0.38
C SER A 36 0.50 -2.96 1.75
N LYS A 37 -0.45 -2.02 1.84
CA LYS A 37 -0.88 -1.44 3.11
C LYS A 37 -1.57 -2.46 4.01
N VAL A 38 -2.47 -3.28 3.47
CA VAL A 38 -3.15 -4.33 4.25
C VAL A 38 -2.14 -5.33 4.79
N LEU A 39 -1.20 -5.79 3.95
CA LEU A 39 -0.15 -6.73 4.36
C LEU A 39 0.77 -6.11 5.43
N PHE A 40 1.15 -4.84 5.26
CA PHE A 40 1.97 -4.12 6.23
C PHE A 40 1.25 -3.99 7.58
N LEU A 41 -0.02 -3.55 7.57
CA LEU A 41 -0.83 -3.42 8.78
C LEU A 41 -1.02 -4.77 9.45
N HIS A 42 -1.39 -5.81 8.71
CA HIS A 42 -1.56 -7.16 9.26
C HIS A 42 -0.28 -7.64 9.96
N ARG A 43 0.88 -7.49 9.30
CA ARG A 43 2.17 -7.86 9.89
C ARG A 43 2.49 -7.03 11.12
N PHE A 44 2.20 -5.73 11.09
CA PHE A 44 2.42 -4.82 12.19
C PHE A 44 1.55 -5.16 13.40
N TYR A 45 0.24 -5.36 13.20
CA TYR A 45 -0.69 -5.78 14.26
C TYR A 45 -0.29 -7.11 14.87
N PHE A 46 0.05 -8.11 14.06
CA PHE A 46 0.48 -9.41 14.57
C PHE A 46 1.75 -9.33 15.42
N GLN A 47 2.73 -8.53 14.98
CA GLN A 47 3.96 -8.30 15.73
C GLN A 47 3.69 -7.54 17.04
N PHE A 48 2.79 -6.58 17.00
CA PHE A 48 2.39 -5.79 18.17
C PHE A 48 1.69 -6.66 19.22
N GLU A 49 0.69 -7.46 18.82
CA GLU A 49 -0.01 -8.42 19.70
C GLU A 49 0.97 -9.39 20.37
N SER A 50 1.89 -9.96 19.59
CA SER A 50 2.90 -10.89 20.10
C SER A 50 3.80 -10.24 21.15
N CYS A 51 4.22 -9.00 20.92
CA CYS A 51 5.04 -8.24 21.85
C CYS A 51 4.27 -7.83 23.11
N PHE A 52 3.01 -7.39 22.95
CA PHE A 52 2.13 -7.03 24.06
C PHE A 52 1.86 -8.21 24.98
N PHE A 53 1.60 -9.40 24.42
CA PHE A 53 1.43 -10.62 25.21
C PHE A 53 2.72 -11.01 25.95
N SER A 54 3.88 -10.88 25.32
CA SER A 54 5.18 -11.09 25.99
C SER A 54 5.35 -10.15 27.18
N PHE A 55 5.11 -8.86 26.99
CA PHE A 55 5.19 -7.85 28.04
C PHE A 55 4.21 -8.12 29.20
N LEU A 56 2.98 -8.52 28.90
CA LEU A 56 2.00 -8.90 29.93
C LEU A 56 2.45 -10.11 30.74
N LYS A 57 3.12 -11.10 30.13
CA LYS A 57 3.66 -12.25 30.87
C LYS A 57 4.76 -11.81 31.84
N ASP A 58 5.63 -10.90 31.42
CA ASP A 58 6.70 -10.37 32.27
C ASP A 58 6.13 -9.58 33.47
N LEU A 59 5.06 -8.80 33.25
CA LEU A 59 4.38 -8.07 34.33
C LEU A 59 3.71 -9.02 35.35
N ASN A 60 3.04 -10.08 34.87
CA ASN A 60 2.41 -11.06 35.74
C ASN A 60 3.43 -11.83 36.59
N PHE A 61 4.58 -12.19 36.03
CA PHE A 61 5.65 -12.86 36.76
C PHE A 61 6.26 -11.98 37.86
N SER A 62 6.44 -10.69 37.59
CA SER A 62 6.93 -9.71 38.59
C SER A 62 5.94 -9.48 39.74
N GLY A 63 4.64 -9.75 39.56
CA GLY A 63 3.61 -9.59 40.59
C GLY A 63 3.44 -10.81 41.50
N THR A 64 3.92 -11.98 41.08
CA THR A 64 3.83 -13.24 41.82
C THR A 64 5.06 -13.56 42.68
N THR A 65 6.11 -12.74 42.63
CA THR A 65 7.28 -12.82 43.50
C THR A 65 7.03 -12.05 44.81
N ILE A 66 6.25 -12.65 45.71
CA ILE A 66 6.22 -12.37 47.15
C ILE A 66 5.97 -13.67 47.90
#